data_AF-A0AAD6H1W6-F1
#
_entry.id   AF-A0AAD6H1W6-F1
#
_cell.length_a   1.000
_cell.length_b   1.000
_cell.length_c   1.000
_cell.angle_alpha   90.00
_cell.angle_beta   90.00
_cell.angle_gamma   90.00
#
_symmetry.space_group_name_H-M   'P 1'
#
loop_
_entity.id
_entity.type
_entity.pdbx_description
1 polymer ?
#
loop_
_entity_poly.entity_id
_entity_poly.type
_entity_poly.pdbx_seq_one_letter_code
_entity_poly.pdbx_strand_id
1 'polypeptide(L)'
;MQNADGGWAAFDHENKRLFLNKIPFSDMESLCDPGTPDVTGRTIECLGMLRDLLMRPAENAEKGEKYGYPDREGDAAADAHLQIINTACARAIPYLIRTQEATGAWYGRWAVNYVYGTCLVLCGLQYFKHDPKFAPEIQAMAARAVKWLKQVQNSDGGWGESLLSYREPWRAGCGPSTPSQTAWALMGILTVCGGEDRSV
;
A
#
# COMPACT_ATOMS: atom_id res chain seq x y z
N MET A 1 13.87 6.96 7.44
CA MET A 1 12.68 7.68 6.94
C MET A 1 11.34 7.16 7.50
N GLN A 2 11.27 5.96 8.10
CA GLN A 2 10.03 5.49 8.73
C GLN A 2 9.70 6.28 10.00
N ASN A 3 8.49 6.84 10.08
CA ASN A 3 8.01 7.55 11.25
C ASN A 3 7.79 6.63 12.46
N ALA A 4 7.70 7.20 13.66
CA ALA A 4 7.45 6.51 14.92
C ALA A 4 6.14 5.72 14.91
N ASP A 5 5.11 6.24 14.24
CA ASP A 5 3.80 5.60 14.07
C ASP A 5 3.82 4.39 13.12
N GLY A 6 4.92 4.16 12.40
CA GLY A 6 5.12 3.06 11.47
C GLY A 6 4.88 3.42 10.00
N GLY A 7 4.34 4.61 9.71
CA GLY A 7 4.11 5.08 8.34
C GLY A 7 5.34 5.74 7.70
N TRP A 8 5.27 5.98 6.39
CA TRP A 8 6.25 6.77 5.66
C TRP A 8 5.62 8.03 5.08
N ALA A 9 6.36 9.12 5.26
CA ALA A 9 6.16 10.40 4.59
C ALA A 9 6.85 10.39 3.22
N ALA A 10 6.58 11.39 2.39
CA ALA A 10 7.18 11.45 1.05
C ALA A 10 8.67 11.81 1.09
N PHE A 11 9.05 12.73 1.97
CA PHE A 11 10.39 13.32 2.00
C PHE A 11 11.00 13.38 3.40
N ASP A 12 10.22 13.68 4.44
CA ASP A 12 10.78 14.03 5.76
C ASP A 12 10.33 13.09 6.90
N HIS A 13 11.29 12.66 7.71
CA HIS A 13 11.01 11.88 8.91
C HIS A 13 10.43 12.77 10.01
N GLU A 14 9.31 12.33 10.61
CA GLU A 14 8.63 12.97 11.75
C GLU A 14 8.15 14.40 11.47
N ASN A 15 7.93 14.77 10.20
CA ASN A 15 7.36 16.05 9.80
C ASN A 15 5.83 16.07 9.97
N LYS A 16 5.38 15.96 11.22
CA LYS A 16 3.96 15.78 11.56
C LYS A 16 3.44 16.77 12.58
N ARG A 17 4.02 17.97 12.64
CA ARG A 17 3.52 19.08 13.47
C ARG A 17 2.28 19.72 12.83
N LEU A 18 1.21 18.93 12.69
CA LEU A 18 0.01 19.27 11.91
C LEU A 18 -0.71 20.54 12.40
N PHE A 19 -0.47 21.00 13.63
CA PHE A 19 -0.97 22.29 14.10
C PHE A 19 -0.45 23.47 13.26
N LEU A 20 0.72 23.32 12.61
CA LEU A 20 1.26 24.33 11.69
C LEU A 20 0.38 24.50 10.44
N ASN A 21 -0.47 23.52 10.10
CA ASN A 21 -1.47 23.69 9.04
C ASN A 21 -2.60 24.65 9.43
N LYS A 22 -2.66 25.13 10.69
CA LYS A 22 -3.73 26.00 11.20
C LYS A 22 -3.32 27.46 11.35
N ILE A 23 -2.09 27.83 10.98
CA ILE A 23 -1.65 29.22 10.98
C ILE A 23 -2.12 29.94 9.71
N PRO A 24 -2.31 31.27 9.71
CA PRO A 24 -2.80 32.01 8.54
C PRO A 24 -1.97 31.85 7.26
N PHE A 25 -0.69 31.53 7.40
CA PHE A 25 0.22 31.29 6.26
C PHE A 25 -0.05 29.95 5.54
N SER A 26 -0.67 28.97 6.20
CA SER A 26 -0.86 27.61 5.67
C SER A 26 -2.29 27.39 5.17
N ASP A 27 -2.71 28.20 4.20
CA ASP A 27 -4.06 28.16 3.62
C ASP A 27 -4.37 26.91 2.77
N MET A 28 -3.35 26.12 2.40
CA MET A 28 -3.50 24.88 1.62
C MET A 28 -3.46 23.58 2.46
N GLU A 29 -3.34 23.68 3.79
CA GLU A 29 -3.26 22.53 4.73
C GLU A 29 -2.18 21.46 4.41
N SER A 30 -1.12 21.84 3.68
CA SER A 30 -0.09 20.92 3.18
C SER A 30 1.34 21.29 3.61
N LEU A 31 1.50 22.02 4.72
CA LEU A 31 2.81 22.47 5.20
C LEU A 31 3.63 21.34 5.82
N CYS A 32 2.95 20.29 6.31
CA CYS A 32 3.57 19.12 6.89
C CYS A 32 3.57 17.92 5.95
N ASP A 33 4.53 17.03 6.15
CA ASP A 33 4.71 15.76 5.44
C ASP A 33 4.56 14.57 6.41
N PRO A 34 3.33 14.26 6.86
CA PRO A 34 3.09 13.12 7.73
C PRO A 34 3.16 11.81 6.96
N GLY A 35 3.22 10.70 7.71
CA GLY A 35 3.07 9.38 7.10
C GLY A 35 1.69 9.21 6.45
N THR A 36 1.64 8.61 5.26
CA THR A 36 0.38 8.37 4.53
C THR A 36 0.22 6.93 4.05
N PRO A 37 -1.01 6.39 3.94
CA PRO A 37 -1.23 4.98 3.59
C PRO A 37 -0.70 4.59 2.22
N ASP A 38 -0.87 5.45 1.23
CA ASP A 38 -0.40 5.24 -0.15
C ASP A 38 1.13 5.17 -0.24
N VAL A 39 1.85 6.10 0.40
CA VAL A 39 3.32 6.08 0.48
C VAL A 39 3.81 4.87 1.28
N THR A 40 3.14 4.55 2.39
CA THR A 40 3.49 3.39 3.23
C THR A 40 3.27 2.09 2.47
N GLY A 41 2.15 1.94 1.77
CA GLY A 41 1.82 0.79 0.93
C GLY A 41 2.85 0.57 -0.16
N ARG A 42 3.23 1.64 -0.88
CA ARG A 42 4.28 1.59 -1.90
C ARG A 42 5.65 1.24 -1.32
N THR A 43 5.97 1.73 -0.13
CA THR A 43 7.24 1.44 0.53
C THR A 43 7.33 -0.03 0.91
N ILE A 44 6.27 -0.60 1.52
CA ILE A 44 6.28 -2.03 1.87
C ILE A 44 6.21 -2.94 0.64
N GLU A 45 5.63 -2.49 -0.48
CA GLU A 45 5.71 -3.19 -1.76
C GLU A 45 7.18 -3.36 -2.19
N CYS A 46 7.94 -2.26 -2.23
CA CYS A 46 9.35 -2.28 -2.58
C CYS A 46 10.18 -3.14 -1.60
N LEU A 47 9.98 -2.95 -0.29
CA LEU A 47 10.68 -3.73 0.74
C LEU A 47 10.31 -5.23 0.67
N GLY A 48 9.06 -5.55 0.35
CA GLY A 48 8.59 -6.92 0.13
C GLY A 48 9.28 -7.59 -1.05
N MET A 49 9.40 -6.87 -2.18
CA MET A 49 10.16 -7.35 -3.35
C MET A 49 11.63 -7.62 -3.00
N LEU A 50 12.27 -6.73 -2.25
CA LEU A 50 13.65 -6.90 -1.80
C LEU A 50 13.80 -8.07 -0.82
N ARG A 51 12.87 -8.21 0.13
CA ARG A 51 12.82 -9.35 1.06
C ARG A 51 12.73 -10.66 0.29
N ASP A 52 11.81 -10.77 -0.66
CA ASP A 52 11.65 -11.97 -1.47
C ASP A 52 12.92 -12.28 -2.26
N LEU A 53 13.58 -11.28 -2.83
CA LEU A 53 14.85 -11.46 -3.53
C LEU A 53 15.96 -12.00 -2.61
N LEU A 54 16.09 -11.44 -1.41
CA LEU A 54 17.06 -11.89 -0.40
C LEU A 54 16.73 -13.29 0.16
N MET A 55 15.46 -13.68 0.11
CA MET A 55 14.99 -15.00 0.59
C MET A 55 15.03 -16.10 -0.48
N ARG A 56 15.35 -15.79 -1.75
CA ARG A 56 15.43 -16.80 -2.82
C ARG A 56 16.67 -17.70 -2.65
N PRO A 57 16.55 -19.03 -2.82
CA PRO A 57 17.70 -19.93 -2.89
C PRO A 57 18.57 -19.67 -4.12
N ALA A 58 19.89 -19.87 -4.00
CA ALA A 58 20.85 -19.67 -5.09
C ALA A 58 20.65 -20.63 -6.28
N GLU A 59 20.06 -21.81 -6.07
CA GLU A 59 19.81 -22.83 -7.11
C GLU A 59 18.91 -22.34 -8.27
N ASN A 60 18.08 -21.32 -8.03
CA ASN A 60 17.24 -20.74 -9.09
C ASN A 60 18.00 -19.76 -10.01
N ALA A 61 19.25 -19.40 -9.69
CA ALA A 61 20.10 -18.56 -10.56
C ALA A 61 20.65 -19.34 -11.78
N GLU A 62 20.71 -20.67 -11.73
CA GLU A 62 21.28 -21.51 -12.80
C GLU A 62 20.34 -21.68 -14.01
N LYS A 63 19.04 -21.36 -13.88
CA LYS A 63 18.04 -21.51 -14.97
C LYS A 63 17.91 -20.28 -15.89
N GLY A 64 18.87 -19.36 -15.88
CA GLY A 64 18.86 -18.18 -16.75
C GLY A 64 17.88 -17.08 -16.32
N GLU A 65 17.23 -17.22 -15.16
CA GLU A 65 16.53 -16.12 -14.50
C GLU A 65 17.58 -15.20 -13.86
N LYS A 66 17.72 -13.99 -14.41
CA LYS A 66 18.74 -12.99 -14.04
C LYS A 66 18.62 -12.43 -12.61
N TYR A 67 17.82 -13.06 -11.74
CA TYR A 67 17.38 -12.51 -10.46
C TYR A 67 17.37 -13.56 -9.34
N GLY A 68 18.52 -13.72 -8.68
CA GLY A 68 18.71 -14.40 -7.41
C GLY A 68 19.86 -13.74 -6.66
N TYR A 69 19.85 -13.73 -5.33
CA TYR A 69 20.96 -13.20 -4.54
C TYR A 69 22.09 -14.25 -4.53
N PRO A 70 23.23 -14.01 -5.22
CA PRO A 70 24.32 -14.99 -5.27
C PRO A 70 24.96 -15.14 -3.90
N ASP A 71 25.26 -16.38 -3.50
CA ASP A 71 25.95 -16.75 -2.25
C ASP A 71 25.29 -16.27 -0.94
N ARG A 72 24.06 -16.71 -0.70
CA ARG A 72 23.31 -16.41 0.53
C ARG A 72 23.90 -17.00 1.81
N GLU A 73 24.58 -18.13 1.74
CA GLU A 73 24.99 -18.88 2.93
C GLU A 73 26.12 -18.15 3.68
N GLY A 74 25.79 -17.56 4.83
CA GLY A 74 26.74 -16.83 5.67
C GLY A 74 26.92 -15.34 5.33
N ASP A 75 26.06 -14.76 4.49
CA ASP A 75 26.09 -13.31 4.20
C ASP A 75 25.42 -12.49 5.32
N ALA A 76 26.24 -12.07 6.28
CA ALA A 76 25.82 -11.23 7.41
C ALA A 76 25.19 -9.89 6.96
N ALA A 77 25.56 -9.35 5.79
CA ALA A 77 24.93 -8.14 5.28
C ALA A 77 23.51 -8.43 4.81
N ALA A 78 23.29 -9.50 4.06
CA ALA A 78 21.95 -9.91 3.63
C ALA A 78 21.02 -10.15 4.83
N ASP A 79 21.52 -10.84 5.87
CA ASP A 79 20.78 -11.08 7.11
C ASP A 79 20.44 -9.77 7.85
N ALA A 80 21.37 -8.83 7.93
CA ALA A 80 21.13 -7.51 8.53
C ALA A 80 20.07 -6.73 7.75
N HIS A 81 20.11 -6.73 6.41
CA HIS A 81 19.10 -6.08 5.59
C HIS A 81 17.72 -6.73 5.76
N LEU A 82 17.64 -8.06 5.78
CA LEU A 82 16.41 -8.80 6.06
C LEU A 82 15.84 -8.42 7.43
N GLN A 83 16.67 -8.32 8.47
CA GLN A 83 16.24 -7.91 9.79
C GLN A 83 15.68 -6.48 9.80
N ILE A 84 16.34 -5.54 9.11
CA ILE A 84 15.87 -4.15 8.97
C ILE A 84 14.51 -4.12 8.26
N ILE A 85 14.38 -4.81 7.12
CA ILE A 85 13.15 -4.89 6.33
C ILE A 85 12.01 -5.46 7.18
N ASN A 86 12.23 -6.62 7.82
CA ASN A 86 11.22 -7.27 8.64
C ASN A 86 10.78 -6.38 9.81
N THR A 87 11.72 -5.68 10.45
CA THR A 87 11.42 -4.74 11.55
C THR A 87 10.58 -3.56 11.06
N ALA A 88 10.93 -2.99 9.90
CA ALA A 88 10.22 -1.85 9.33
C ALA A 88 8.79 -2.24 8.92
N CYS A 89 8.62 -3.37 8.22
CA CYS A 89 7.32 -3.89 7.81
C CYS A 89 6.44 -4.30 8.99
N ALA A 90 7.04 -4.85 10.06
CA ALA A 90 6.31 -5.19 11.28
C ALA A 90 5.68 -3.97 11.99
N ARG A 91 6.22 -2.77 11.76
CA ARG A 91 5.65 -1.50 12.25
C ARG A 91 4.66 -0.88 11.26
N ALA A 92 4.88 -1.09 9.97
CA ALA A 92 4.04 -0.59 8.88
C ALA A 92 2.65 -1.23 8.85
N ILE A 93 2.57 -2.55 9.07
CA ILE A 93 1.30 -3.29 9.02
C ILE A 93 0.30 -2.76 10.07
N PRO A 94 0.66 -2.58 11.36
CA PRO A 94 -0.21 -1.92 12.33
C PRO A 94 -0.62 -0.49 11.96
N TYR A 95 0.27 0.27 11.30
CA TYR A 95 -0.07 1.61 10.80
C TYR A 95 -1.16 1.53 9.73
N LEU A 96 -1.05 0.61 8.78
CA LEU A 96 -2.04 0.40 7.72
C LEU A 96 -3.38 -0.10 8.27
N ILE A 97 -3.36 -0.95 9.31
CA ILE A 97 -4.58 -1.37 10.03
C ILE A 97 -5.30 -0.14 10.62
N ARG A 98 -4.57 0.74 11.31
CA ARG A 98 -5.17 1.92 11.97
C ARG A 98 -5.65 3.00 11.00
N THR A 99 -5.11 3.02 9.79
CA THR A 99 -5.45 4.02 8.76
C THR A 99 -6.44 3.52 7.72
N GLN A 100 -6.86 2.25 7.79
CA GLN A 100 -7.97 1.77 6.99
C GLN A 100 -9.28 2.37 7.50
N GLU A 101 -10.06 2.96 6.62
CA GLU A 101 -11.35 3.55 6.99
C GLU A 101 -12.41 2.48 7.22
N ALA A 102 -13.52 2.87 7.86
CA ALA A 102 -14.65 1.98 8.14
C ALA A 102 -15.27 1.36 6.87
N THR A 103 -15.15 2.06 5.73
CA THR A 103 -15.55 1.56 4.41
C THR A 103 -14.71 0.36 3.94
N GLY A 104 -13.49 0.22 4.46
CA GLY A 104 -12.48 -0.73 3.99
C GLY A 104 -11.44 -0.11 3.05
N ALA A 105 -11.63 1.15 2.63
CA ALA A 105 -10.68 1.85 1.76
C ALA A 105 -9.52 2.50 2.54
N TRP A 106 -8.49 2.91 1.81
CA TRP A 106 -7.45 3.82 2.31
C TRP A 106 -7.42 5.10 1.50
N TYR A 107 -7.20 6.22 2.19
CA TYR A 107 -7.04 7.53 1.60
C TYR A 107 -5.80 7.61 0.70
N GLY A 108 -5.93 8.28 -0.46
CA GLY A 108 -4.85 8.55 -1.40
C GLY A 108 -4.39 10.00 -1.35
N ARG A 109 -3.22 10.26 -0.76
CA ARG A 109 -2.68 11.61 -0.60
C ARG A 109 -2.16 12.21 -1.90
N TRP A 110 -1.62 11.39 -2.78
CA TRP A 110 -0.86 11.84 -3.95
C TRP A 110 -1.57 11.68 -5.30
N ALA A 111 -2.69 10.95 -5.34
CA ALA A 111 -3.56 10.84 -6.50
C ALA A 111 -5.00 10.54 -6.07
N VAL A 112 -5.96 10.87 -6.94
CA VAL A 112 -7.39 10.77 -6.64
C VAL A 112 -7.87 9.31 -6.57
N ASN A 113 -8.44 8.86 -5.47
CA ASN A 113 -8.19 9.19 -4.07
C ASN A 113 -8.21 7.85 -3.32
N TYR A 114 -9.41 7.37 -2.98
CA TYR A 114 -9.59 6.11 -2.28
C TYR A 114 -9.31 4.89 -3.16
N VAL A 115 -9.63 4.93 -4.46
CA VAL A 115 -9.30 3.85 -5.39
C VAL A 115 -7.77 3.70 -5.50
N TYR A 116 -7.07 4.82 -5.60
CA TYR A 116 -5.60 4.86 -5.65
C TYR A 116 -4.95 4.37 -4.36
N GLY A 117 -5.32 4.96 -3.21
CA GLY A 117 -4.74 4.61 -1.91
C GLY A 117 -4.95 3.13 -1.59
N THR A 118 -6.16 2.62 -1.84
CA THR A 118 -6.50 1.21 -1.64
C THR A 118 -5.69 0.28 -2.53
N CYS A 119 -5.52 0.61 -3.81
CA CYS A 119 -4.67 -0.16 -4.72
C CYS A 119 -3.24 -0.31 -4.17
N LEU A 120 -2.60 0.80 -3.78
CA LEU A 120 -1.19 0.77 -3.36
C LEU A 120 -0.98 -0.02 -2.07
N VAL A 121 -1.91 0.10 -1.13
CA VAL A 121 -1.87 -0.68 0.10
C VAL A 121 -2.01 -2.18 -0.21
N LEU A 122 -2.98 -2.58 -1.04
CA LEU A 122 -3.17 -3.97 -1.42
C LEU A 122 -1.93 -4.58 -2.11
N CYS A 123 -1.33 -3.84 -3.06
CA CYS A 123 -0.10 -4.26 -3.75
C CYS A 123 1.06 -4.46 -2.76
N GLY A 124 1.17 -3.62 -1.74
CA GLY A 124 2.18 -3.77 -0.70
C GLY A 124 1.95 -4.97 0.24
N LEU A 125 0.72 -5.16 0.71
CA LEU A 125 0.39 -6.21 1.67
C LEU A 125 0.57 -7.63 1.12
N GLN A 126 0.52 -7.81 -0.21
CA GLN A 126 0.60 -9.13 -0.83
C GLN A 126 1.91 -9.88 -0.55
N TYR A 127 3.01 -9.16 -0.35
CA TYR A 127 4.32 -9.72 0.00
C TYR A 127 4.39 -10.26 1.44
N PHE A 128 3.39 -9.98 2.26
CA PHE A 128 3.33 -10.37 3.66
C PHE A 128 2.12 -11.25 3.99
N LYS A 129 1.28 -11.59 3.00
CA LYS A 129 0.02 -12.34 3.19
C LYS A 129 0.20 -13.77 3.73
N HIS A 130 1.39 -14.35 3.56
CA HIS A 130 1.74 -15.67 4.07
C HIS A 130 2.61 -15.62 5.33
N ASP A 131 2.94 -14.43 5.81
CA ASP A 131 3.68 -14.28 7.06
C ASP A 131 2.77 -14.66 8.24
N PRO A 132 3.08 -15.72 9.01
CA PRO A 132 2.19 -16.20 10.07
C PRO A 132 1.85 -15.15 11.11
N LYS A 133 2.71 -14.14 11.29
CA LYS A 133 2.51 -13.06 12.25
C LYS A 133 1.43 -12.06 11.82
N PHE A 134 1.20 -11.91 10.52
CA PHE A 134 0.35 -10.86 9.95
C PHE A 134 -0.75 -11.37 9.02
N ALA A 135 -0.68 -12.63 8.60
CA ALA A 135 -1.59 -13.21 7.62
C ALA A 135 -3.08 -13.00 7.99
N PRO A 136 -3.53 -13.22 9.25
CA PRO A 136 -4.93 -13.01 9.61
C PRO A 136 -5.39 -11.56 9.42
N GLU A 137 -4.60 -10.59 9.88
CA GLU A 137 -4.91 -9.18 9.78
C GLU A 137 -4.85 -8.68 8.33
N ILE A 138 -3.85 -9.13 7.57
CA ILE A 138 -3.73 -8.81 6.14
C ILE A 138 -4.92 -9.33 5.37
N GLN A 139 -5.31 -10.59 5.61
CA GLN A 139 -6.48 -11.19 4.95
C GLN A 139 -7.76 -10.41 5.30
N ALA A 140 -7.94 -10.02 6.57
CA ALA A 140 -9.09 -9.24 6.99
C ALA A 140 -9.14 -7.84 6.35
N MET A 141 -8.01 -7.12 6.32
CA MET A 141 -7.89 -5.82 5.66
C MET A 141 -8.17 -5.92 4.16
N ALA A 142 -7.56 -6.90 3.49
CA ALA A 142 -7.69 -7.12 2.06
C ALA A 142 -9.13 -7.48 1.65
N ALA A 143 -9.80 -8.33 2.43
CA ALA A 143 -11.19 -8.70 2.17
C ALA A 143 -12.14 -7.50 2.23
N ARG A 144 -11.96 -6.60 3.23
CA ARG A 144 -12.76 -5.37 3.34
C ARG A 144 -12.51 -4.43 2.15
N ALA A 145 -11.24 -4.25 1.78
CA ALA A 145 -10.85 -3.38 0.68
C ALA A 145 -11.36 -3.88 -0.68
N VAL A 146 -11.23 -5.17 -0.97
CA VAL A 146 -11.77 -5.78 -2.20
C VAL A 146 -13.29 -5.68 -2.23
N LYS A 147 -13.97 -5.93 -1.10
CA LYS A 147 -15.42 -5.74 -1.00
C LYS A 147 -15.80 -4.31 -1.35
N TRP A 148 -15.10 -3.32 -0.82
CA TRP A 148 -15.34 -1.91 -1.14
C TRP A 148 -15.10 -1.60 -2.62
N LEU A 149 -13.98 -2.03 -3.20
CA LEU A 149 -13.68 -1.82 -4.62
C LEU A 149 -14.80 -2.38 -5.51
N LYS A 150 -15.26 -3.61 -5.25
CA LYS A 150 -16.38 -4.23 -5.99
C LYS A 150 -17.70 -3.46 -5.82
N GLN A 151 -17.92 -2.82 -4.67
CA GLN A 151 -19.13 -2.02 -4.42
C GLN A 151 -19.15 -0.70 -5.20
N VAL A 152 -17.99 -0.14 -5.53
CA VAL A 152 -17.85 1.15 -6.23
C VAL A 152 -17.52 1.00 -7.72
N GLN A 153 -17.67 -0.20 -8.29
CA GLN A 153 -17.56 -0.42 -9.74
C GLN A 153 -18.76 0.22 -10.45
N ASN A 154 -18.49 0.95 -11.54
CA ASN A 154 -19.53 1.55 -12.36
C ASN A 154 -20.24 0.50 -13.24
N SER A 155 -21.43 0.86 -13.75
CA SER A 155 -22.21 -0.02 -14.64
C SER A 155 -21.51 -0.35 -15.98
N ASP A 156 -20.51 0.45 -16.37
CA ASP A 156 -19.69 0.21 -17.56
C ASP A 156 -18.51 -0.76 -17.30
N GLY A 157 -18.40 -1.28 -16.07
CA GLY A 157 -17.33 -2.19 -15.63
C GLY A 157 -16.06 -1.49 -15.16
N GLY A 158 -15.95 -0.17 -15.32
CA GLY A 158 -14.79 0.62 -14.89
C GLY A 158 -14.91 1.17 -13.47
N TRP A 159 -13.85 1.89 -13.06
CA TRP A 159 -13.81 2.65 -11.82
C TRP A 159 -13.48 4.10 -12.07
N GLY A 160 -14.12 4.97 -11.29
CA GLY A 160 -14.05 6.41 -11.42
C GLY A 160 -14.26 7.11 -10.09
N GLU A 161 -13.49 8.15 -9.82
CA GLU A 161 -13.49 8.89 -8.57
C GLU A 161 -13.13 10.35 -8.85
N SER A 162 -14.05 11.24 -8.45
CA SER A 162 -13.90 12.68 -8.60
C SER A 162 -12.97 13.29 -7.54
N LEU A 163 -12.32 14.40 -7.89
CA LEU A 163 -11.58 15.26 -6.96
C LEU A 163 -12.44 15.72 -5.76
N LEU A 164 -13.76 15.74 -5.92
CA LEU A 164 -14.68 16.08 -4.82
C LEU A 164 -14.56 15.12 -3.63
N SER A 165 -14.11 13.88 -3.83
CA SER A 165 -13.89 12.90 -2.76
C SER A 165 -12.90 13.37 -1.67
N TYR A 166 -12.02 14.34 -1.97
CA TYR A 166 -11.13 14.94 -0.96
C TYR A 166 -11.87 15.81 0.06
N ARG A 167 -13.03 16.38 -0.32
CA ARG A 167 -13.85 17.24 0.55
C ARG A 167 -15.11 16.54 1.02
N GLU A 168 -15.59 15.57 0.24
CA GLU A 168 -16.86 14.90 0.42
C GLU A 168 -16.62 13.38 0.50
N PRO A 169 -16.25 12.82 1.68
CA PRO A 169 -15.88 11.41 1.80
C PRO A 169 -16.96 10.42 1.37
N TRP A 170 -18.24 10.81 1.40
CA TRP A 170 -19.34 9.99 0.89
C TRP A 170 -19.33 9.82 -0.64
N ARG A 171 -18.46 10.55 -1.36
CA ARG A 171 -18.17 10.36 -2.79
C ARG A 171 -16.95 9.48 -3.06
N ALA A 172 -16.39 8.82 -2.04
CA ALA A 172 -15.29 7.88 -2.21
C ALA A 172 -15.64 6.83 -3.29
N GLY A 173 -14.77 6.70 -4.29
CA GLY A 173 -14.97 5.79 -5.42
C GLY A 173 -16.11 6.18 -6.38
N CYS A 174 -16.62 7.41 -6.33
CA CYS A 174 -17.70 7.87 -7.20
C CYS A 174 -17.22 8.88 -8.27
N GLY A 175 -17.41 8.55 -9.54
CA GLY A 175 -17.08 9.39 -10.68
C GLY A 175 -17.17 8.63 -12.01
N PRO A 176 -17.07 9.32 -13.16
CA PRO A 176 -16.99 8.65 -14.47
C PRO A 176 -15.77 7.73 -14.52
N SER A 177 -15.92 6.56 -15.12
CA SER A 177 -14.82 5.61 -15.27
C SER A 177 -13.63 6.25 -15.99
N THR A 178 -12.44 6.03 -15.45
CA THR A 178 -11.18 6.48 -16.09
C THR A 178 -10.23 5.30 -16.27
N PRO A 179 -9.41 5.28 -17.33
CA PRO A 179 -8.49 4.16 -17.56
C PRO A 179 -7.53 3.91 -16.40
N SER A 180 -6.96 4.97 -15.81
CA SER A 180 -5.99 4.84 -14.71
C SER A 180 -6.62 4.31 -13.43
N GLN A 181 -7.79 4.82 -13.03
CA GLN A 181 -8.45 4.36 -11.81
C GLN A 181 -9.06 2.96 -11.98
N THR A 182 -9.54 2.64 -13.19
CA THR A 182 -9.92 1.27 -13.55
C THR A 182 -8.72 0.33 -13.41
N ALA A 183 -7.55 0.72 -13.92
CA ALA A 183 -6.33 -0.07 -13.75
C ALA A 183 -5.94 -0.24 -12.28
N TRP A 184 -6.03 0.80 -11.45
CA TRP A 184 -5.74 0.71 -10.02
C TRP A 184 -6.70 -0.24 -9.29
N ALA A 185 -8.01 -0.15 -9.55
CA ALA A 185 -8.98 -1.07 -8.97
C ALA A 185 -8.69 -2.52 -9.36
N LEU A 186 -8.43 -2.77 -10.66
CA LEU A 186 -8.08 -4.10 -11.15
C LEU A 186 -6.79 -4.63 -10.52
N MET A 187 -5.74 -3.82 -10.43
CA MET A 187 -4.48 -4.20 -9.77
C MET A 187 -4.72 -4.61 -8.31
N GLY A 188 -5.47 -3.80 -7.56
CA GLY A 188 -5.79 -4.10 -6.17
C GLY A 188 -6.58 -5.41 -6.01
N ILE A 189 -7.61 -5.61 -6.83
CA ILE A 189 -8.45 -6.81 -6.77
C ILE A 189 -7.66 -8.07 -7.19
N LEU A 190 -6.96 -8.02 -8.33
CA LEU A 190 -6.20 -9.16 -8.86
C LEU A 190 -5.07 -9.60 -7.91
N THR A 191 -4.48 -8.65 -7.17
CA THR A 191 -3.46 -8.94 -6.15
C THR A 191 -3.98 -9.87 -5.05
N VAL A 192 -5.26 -9.75 -4.69
CA VAL A 192 -5.89 -10.51 -3.60
C VAL A 192 -6.60 -11.75 -4.12
N CYS A 193 -7.37 -11.61 -5.19
CA CYS A 193 -8.27 -12.64 -5.70
C CYS A 193 -7.67 -13.56 -6.76
N GLY A 194 -6.61 -13.11 -7.45
CA GLY A 194 -6.07 -13.81 -8.62
C GLY A 194 -6.96 -13.64 -9.88
N GLY A 195 -6.46 -14.14 -11.01
CA GLY A 195 -7.12 -13.97 -12.32
C GLY A 195 -8.32 -14.88 -12.60
N GLU A 196 -8.61 -15.83 -11.70
CA GLU A 196 -9.73 -16.76 -11.86
C GLU A 196 -11.01 -16.29 -11.13
N ASP A 197 -10.92 -15.23 -10.33
CA ASP A 197 -12.08 -14.66 -9.64
C ASP A 197 -13.02 -13.98 -10.66
N ARG A 198 -14.17 -14.61 -10.90
CA ARG A 198 -15.21 -14.12 -11.83
C ARG A 198 -16.03 -12.95 -11.30
N SER A 199 -15.77 -12.50 -10.08
CA SER A 199 -16.47 -11.36 -9.46
C SER A 199 -15.73 -10.03 -9.65
N VAL A 200 -14.82 -9.97 -10.63
CA VAL A 200 -14.08 -8.78 -11.08
C VAL A 200 -14.57 -8.36 -12.46
#